data_AF-A0A6S6S7X8-F1
#
_entry.id   AF-A0A6S6S7X8-F1
#
_cell.length_a   1.000
_cell.length_b   1.000
_cell.length_c   1.000
_cell.angle_alpha   90.00
_cell.angle_beta   90.00
_cell.angle_gamma   90.00
#
_symmetry.space_group_name_H-M   'P 1'
#
loop_
_entity.id
_entity.type
_entity.pdbx_description
1 polymer ?
#
loop_
_entity_poly.entity_id
_entity_poly.type
_entity_poly.pdbx_seq_one_letter_code
_entity_poly.pdbx_strand_id
1 'polypeptide(L)'
;MKNEKITGIRSIDFKIVAKGHGVVNWNGPTNLQGEDGKTVDNHTLPKLRGYSNLSGRVKETGYKYRKEPTDIDFKKTPLYISQNCVRHHVFKAQAFDLHYADRKNIKHVLASITGLVRGFVVPATQNKRTSPLLLEDFVDQLGNGNFEQFGQAGERDSSSFYSKTTFGDTEYISYGSISIEQLQFISLDKKFDREAMEIKTGEGEEVAKLVEEYMTSLDTKNLSPKATFHENCVRNGTIFEEGENGIILNDDAIAILIEETLRMLNELSIRQAKSYMYVDEMTVDYNDSTQMMRIKKDESLISTEPKNNYAHYFYAKEK
;
A
#
# COMPACT_ATOMS: atom_id res chain seq x y z
N MET A 1 -17.37 -10.05 30.50
CA MET A 1 -17.98 -10.04 29.15
C MET A 1 -18.39 -8.64 28.76
N LYS A 2 -17.50 -7.90 28.08
CA LYS A 2 -17.89 -6.75 27.26
C LYS A 2 -18.21 -7.26 25.86
N ASN A 3 -19.42 -7.79 25.68
CA ASN A 3 -19.92 -8.15 24.36
C ASN A 3 -20.66 -6.94 23.74
N GLU A 4 -20.03 -5.78 23.85
CA GLU A 4 -20.58 -4.51 23.38
C GLU A 4 -20.24 -4.32 21.90
N LYS A 5 -21.19 -3.78 21.14
CA LYS A 5 -20.98 -3.47 19.73
C LYS A 5 -19.87 -2.43 19.62
N ILE A 6 -18.84 -2.71 18.83
CA ILE A 6 -17.80 -1.73 18.51
C ILE A 6 -18.45 -0.55 17.77
N THR A 7 -18.22 0.66 18.24
CA THR A 7 -18.72 1.92 17.66
C THR A 7 -17.56 2.88 17.40
N GLY A 8 -17.80 3.98 16.68
CA GLY A 8 -16.77 4.92 16.28
C GLY A 8 -16.23 4.68 14.86
N ILE A 9 -15.23 5.47 14.48
CA ILE A 9 -14.60 5.41 13.15
C ILE A 9 -13.79 4.10 13.04
N ARG A 10 -14.10 3.29 12.02
CA ARG A 10 -13.53 1.95 11.81
C ARG A 10 -12.41 1.94 10.78
N SER A 11 -12.50 2.81 9.79
CA SER A 11 -11.48 2.99 8.77
C SER A 11 -11.46 4.42 8.25
N ILE A 12 -10.30 4.84 7.75
CA ILE A 12 -10.15 6.07 6.99
C ILE A 12 -10.03 5.69 5.53
N ASP A 13 -11.13 5.81 4.80
CA ASP A 13 -11.17 5.50 3.39
C ASP A 13 -10.81 6.77 2.59
N PHE A 14 -10.17 6.63 1.45
CA PHE A 14 -9.80 7.78 0.63
C PHE A 14 -9.78 7.45 -0.85
N LYS A 15 -10.03 8.48 -1.66
CA LYS A 15 -9.93 8.50 -3.11
C LYS A 15 -8.76 9.41 -3.49
N ILE A 16 -7.89 8.94 -4.36
CA ILE A 16 -6.75 9.70 -4.88
C ILE A 16 -6.94 9.90 -6.37
N VAL A 17 -6.79 11.15 -6.82
CA VAL A 17 -6.63 11.53 -8.22
C VAL A 17 -5.18 12.00 -8.40
N ALA A 18 -4.49 11.40 -9.37
CA ALA A 18 -3.11 11.72 -9.66
C ALA A 18 -2.92 12.01 -11.16
N LYS A 19 -2.02 12.93 -11.50
CA LYS A 19 -1.72 13.32 -12.87
C LYS A 19 -0.27 13.01 -13.20
N GLY A 20 0.02 12.78 -14.47
CA GLY A 20 1.36 12.45 -14.91
C GLY A 20 1.56 12.50 -16.41
N HIS A 21 2.75 12.07 -16.82
CA HIS A 21 3.11 11.89 -18.21
C HIS A 21 4.07 10.72 -18.34
N GLY A 22 3.80 9.83 -19.29
CA GLY A 22 4.59 8.63 -19.52
C GLY A 22 4.32 7.48 -18.55
N VAL A 23 5.02 6.38 -18.76
CA VAL A 23 4.92 5.16 -17.94
C VAL A 23 5.98 5.18 -16.85
N VAL A 24 5.55 5.30 -15.59
CA VAL A 24 6.44 5.22 -14.42
C VAL A 24 6.67 3.78 -13.94
N ASN A 25 5.74 2.85 -14.20
CA ASN A 25 5.82 1.46 -13.75
C ASN A 25 5.68 0.46 -14.91
N TRP A 26 6.82 -0.04 -15.39
CA TRP A 26 6.89 -1.02 -16.46
C TRP A 26 6.66 -2.45 -15.98
N ASN A 27 6.15 -3.32 -16.87
CA ASN A 27 6.07 -4.75 -16.62
C ASN A 27 7.34 -5.46 -17.10
N GLY A 28 7.76 -5.19 -18.34
CA GLY A 28 8.98 -5.74 -18.91
C GLY A 28 8.83 -6.19 -20.37
N PRO A 29 9.88 -6.80 -20.95
CA PRO A 29 9.84 -7.36 -22.30
C PRO A 29 8.78 -8.46 -22.38
N THR A 30 7.96 -8.42 -23.43
CA THR A 30 6.87 -9.37 -23.66
C THR A 30 6.95 -9.91 -25.08
N ASN A 31 6.88 -11.23 -25.21
CA ASN A 31 6.84 -11.89 -26.50
C ASN A 31 5.51 -11.61 -27.20
N LEU A 32 5.57 -10.99 -28.37
CA LEU A 32 4.42 -10.59 -29.20
C LEU A 32 4.62 -11.04 -30.66
N GLN A 33 3.56 -10.94 -31.45
CA GLN A 33 3.61 -11.21 -32.89
C GLN A 33 3.96 -9.92 -33.64
N GLY A 34 5.07 -9.91 -34.39
CA GLY A 34 5.40 -8.83 -35.32
C GLY A 34 4.52 -8.84 -36.56
N GLU A 35 4.56 -7.76 -37.34
CA GLU A 35 3.75 -7.58 -38.56
C GLU A 35 3.99 -8.67 -39.62
N ASP A 36 5.19 -9.27 -39.64
CA ASP A 36 5.55 -10.38 -40.53
C ASP A 36 5.08 -11.76 -40.02
N GLY A 37 4.31 -11.77 -38.93
CA GLY A 37 3.82 -12.97 -38.27
C GLY A 37 4.86 -13.69 -37.41
N LYS A 38 6.12 -13.23 -37.36
CA LYS A 38 7.17 -13.79 -36.49
C LYS A 38 7.02 -13.28 -35.06
N THR A 39 7.70 -13.93 -34.12
CA THR A 39 7.76 -13.42 -32.75
C THR A 39 8.78 -12.30 -32.64
N VAL A 40 8.41 -11.23 -31.96
CA VAL A 40 9.32 -10.21 -31.42
C VAL A 40 9.38 -10.35 -29.90
N ASP A 41 10.58 -10.29 -29.34
CA ASP A 41 10.87 -10.51 -27.91
C ASP A 41 11.41 -9.25 -27.21
N ASN A 42 11.78 -8.22 -27.97
CA ASN A 42 12.33 -6.95 -27.51
C ASN A 42 11.29 -5.81 -27.42
N HIS A 43 10.00 -6.15 -27.35
CA HIS A 43 8.94 -5.17 -27.11
C HIS A 43 8.60 -5.09 -25.62
N THR A 44 8.75 -3.91 -25.00
CA THR A 44 8.46 -3.73 -23.56
C THR A 44 7.05 -3.22 -23.35
N LEU A 45 6.25 -3.94 -22.56
CA LEU A 45 4.92 -3.51 -22.16
C LEU A 45 4.91 -2.87 -20.76
N PRO A 46 4.05 -1.86 -20.55
CA PRO A 46 3.73 -1.37 -19.23
C PRO A 46 2.82 -2.36 -18.49
N LYS A 47 2.48 -2.07 -17.24
CA LYS A 47 1.47 -2.85 -16.53
C LYS A 47 0.07 -2.48 -17.04
N LEU A 48 -0.58 -3.44 -17.68
CA LEU A 48 -1.93 -3.31 -18.23
C LEU A 48 -2.88 -4.24 -17.46
N ARG A 49 -3.96 -3.71 -16.89
CA ARG A 49 -4.89 -4.49 -16.06
C ARG A 49 -5.54 -5.58 -16.90
N GLY A 50 -5.45 -6.84 -16.48
CA GLY A 50 -6.14 -7.95 -17.14
C GLY A 50 -5.62 -8.27 -18.55
N TYR A 51 -4.48 -7.70 -18.95
CA TYR A 51 -3.90 -7.97 -20.26
C TYR A 51 -3.34 -9.39 -20.36
N SER A 52 -3.57 -10.02 -21.50
CA SER A 52 -2.91 -11.25 -21.92
C SER A 52 -2.32 -11.05 -23.30
N ASN A 53 -1.07 -11.46 -23.49
CA ASN A 53 -0.39 -11.43 -24.77
C ASN A 53 -0.81 -12.55 -25.73
N LEU A 54 -1.79 -13.38 -25.35
CA LEU A 54 -2.32 -14.46 -26.17
C LEU A 54 -3.61 -14.02 -26.87
N SER A 55 -3.75 -14.40 -28.13
CA SER A 55 -4.94 -14.09 -28.96
C SER A 55 -6.12 -15.04 -28.70
N GLY A 56 -5.90 -16.14 -27.97
CA GLY A 56 -6.88 -17.21 -27.78
C GLY A 56 -6.91 -18.27 -28.89
N ARG A 57 -6.21 -18.05 -30.01
CA ARG A 57 -6.07 -19.05 -31.09
C ARG A 57 -5.00 -20.09 -30.72
N VAL A 58 -5.26 -21.36 -31.02
CA VAL A 58 -4.35 -22.49 -30.76
C VAL A 58 -4.20 -23.33 -32.03
N LYS A 59 -2.95 -23.66 -32.41
CA LYS A 59 -2.68 -24.61 -33.49
C LYS A 59 -2.91 -26.05 -33.01
N GLU A 60 -3.08 -26.99 -33.95
CA GLU A 60 -3.12 -28.43 -33.65
C GLU A 60 -1.89 -28.93 -32.87
N THR A 61 -0.73 -28.28 -33.06
CA THR A 61 0.50 -28.56 -32.32
C THR A 61 0.48 -28.09 -30.85
N GLY A 62 -0.60 -27.48 -30.38
CA GLY A 62 -0.71 -26.85 -29.05
C GLY A 62 -0.09 -25.46 -28.96
N TYR A 63 0.49 -24.93 -30.04
CA TYR A 63 1.06 -23.58 -30.07
C TYR A 63 -0.04 -22.52 -29.93
N LYS A 64 0.09 -21.64 -28.91
CA LYS A 64 -0.83 -20.53 -28.66
C LYS A 64 -0.35 -19.28 -29.39
N TYR A 65 -1.20 -18.71 -30.23
CA TYR A 65 -0.88 -17.49 -30.97
C TYR A 65 -0.83 -16.27 -30.05
N ARG A 66 0.15 -15.41 -30.30
CA ARG A 66 0.36 -14.15 -29.57
C ARG A 66 -0.38 -13.01 -30.26
N LYS A 67 -0.64 -11.94 -29.52
CA LYS A 67 -1.17 -10.69 -30.04
C LYS A 67 -0.08 -9.85 -30.70
N GLU A 68 -0.49 -8.94 -31.57
CA GLU A 68 0.36 -7.88 -32.11
C GLU A 68 0.58 -6.79 -31.05
N PRO A 69 1.73 -6.07 -31.05
CA PRO A 69 1.99 -4.95 -30.14
C PRO A 69 0.96 -3.81 -30.20
N THR A 70 0.25 -3.70 -31.32
CA THR A 70 -0.79 -2.71 -31.57
C THR A 70 -2.20 -3.20 -31.19
N ASP A 71 -2.38 -4.50 -30.89
CA ASP A 71 -3.66 -5.10 -30.48
C ASP A 71 -3.90 -4.94 -28.97
N ILE A 72 -4.07 -3.68 -28.55
CA ILE A 72 -4.32 -3.32 -27.15
C ILE A 72 -5.48 -2.32 -27.07
N ASP A 73 -6.50 -2.68 -26.29
CA ASP A 73 -7.64 -1.81 -25.97
C ASP A 73 -7.46 -1.24 -24.57
N PHE A 74 -6.96 -0.01 -24.47
CA PHE A 74 -6.68 0.63 -23.18
C PHE A 74 -7.93 0.94 -22.35
N LYS A 75 -9.14 0.83 -22.90
CA LYS A 75 -10.37 0.92 -22.10
C LYS A 75 -10.67 -0.40 -21.39
N LYS A 76 -10.34 -1.53 -22.01
CA LYS A 76 -10.52 -2.87 -21.41
C LYS A 76 -9.35 -3.29 -20.53
N THR A 77 -8.14 -2.94 -20.95
CA THR A 77 -6.90 -3.26 -20.24
C THR A 77 -6.11 -1.97 -19.99
N PRO A 78 -6.60 -1.09 -19.10
CA PRO A 78 -5.98 0.21 -18.85
C PRO A 78 -4.59 0.07 -18.24
N LEU A 79 -3.76 1.09 -18.48
CA LEU A 79 -2.51 1.29 -17.77
C LEU A 79 -2.78 1.40 -16.27
N TYR A 80 -1.90 0.83 -15.46
CA TYR A 80 -1.93 1.09 -14.02
C TYR A 80 -0.54 1.12 -13.39
N ILE A 81 -0.42 1.88 -12.30
CA ILE A 81 0.73 1.80 -11.40
C ILE A 81 0.38 0.81 -10.30
N SER A 82 1.21 -0.21 -10.12
CA SER A 82 0.93 -1.22 -9.09
C SER A 82 1.06 -0.65 -7.69
N GLN A 83 0.19 -1.11 -6.77
CA GLN A 83 0.24 -0.76 -5.35
C GLN A 83 1.63 -0.95 -4.74
N ASN A 84 2.39 -1.95 -5.20
CA ASN A 84 3.76 -2.18 -4.72
C ASN A 84 4.72 -1.04 -5.12
N CYS A 85 4.59 -0.52 -6.34
CA CYS A 85 5.40 0.62 -6.80
C CYS A 85 5.04 1.90 -6.05
N VAL A 86 3.74 2.11 -5.79
CA VAL A 86 3.23 3.24 -5.00
C VAL A 86 3.77 3.16 -3.57
N ARG A 87 3.59 2.03 -2.88
CA ARG A 87 4.09 1.80 -1.53
C ARG A 87 5.61 2.01 -1.44
N HIS A 88 6.37 1.51 -2.41
CA HIS A 88 7.81 1.75 -2.45
C HIS A 88 8.14 3.25 -2.46
N HIS A 89 7.40 4.06 -3.23
CA HIS A 89 7.66 5.49 -3.33
C HIS A 89 7.16 6.29 -2.10
N VAL A 90 6.02 5.91 -1.53
CA VAL A 90 5.53 6.49 -0.27
C VAL A 90 6.57 6.30 0.85
N PHE A 91 7.18 5.13 0.95
CA PHE A 91 8.17 4.80 1.98
C PHE A 91 9.62 4.80 1.47
N LYS A 92 9.92 5.56 0.42
CA LYS A 92 11.20 5.48 -0.31
C LYS A 92 12.41 5.77 0.56
N ALA A 93 12.29 6.69 1.51
CA ALA A 93 13.36 7.06 2.43
C ALA A 93 13.89 5.87 3.24
N GLN A 94 13.03 4.87 3.51
CA GLN A 94 13.33 3.69 4.32
C GLN A 94 13.26 2.40 3.48
N ALA A 95 13.51 2.49 2.17
CA ALA A 95 13.40 1.34 1.28
C ALA A 95 14.36 0.21 1.63
N PHE A 96 15.55 0.53 2.16
CA PHE A 96 16.62 -0.43 2.43
C PHE A 96 16.79 -0.81 3.91
N ASP A 97 16.22 -0.03 4.83
CA ASP A 97 16.42 -0.21 6.28
C ASP A 97 15.98 -1.59 6.77
N LEU A 98 14.91 -2.14 6.19
CA LEU A 98 14.38 -3.44 6.58
C LEU A 98 15.35 -4.60 6.28
N HIS A 99 16.28 -4.46 5.33
CA HIS A 99 17.30 -5.49 5.08
C HIS A 99 18.33 -5.61 6.22
N TYR A 100 18.46 -4.56 7.03
CA TYR A 100 19.36 -4.51 8.18
C TYR A 100 18.64 -4.80 9.50
N ALA A 101 17.33 -5.06 9.46
CA ALA A 101 16.53 -5.35 10.64
C ALA A 101 16.88 -6.74 11.21
N ASP A 102 17.20 -6.77 12.49
CA ASP A 102 17.50 -7.96 13.28
C ASP A 102 16.87 -7.87 14.68
N ARG A 103 17.06 -8.91 15.52
CA ARG A 103 16.51 -8.94 16.88
C ARG A 103 16.94 -7.76 17.76
N LYS A 104 18.09 -7.17 17.52
CA LYS A 104 18.67 -6.12 18.38
C LYS A 104 18.13 -4.74 18.03
N ASN A 105 17.83 -4.50 16.76
CA ASN A 105 17.43 -3.17 16.26
C ASN A 105 15.96 -3.08 15.82
N ILE A 106 15.20 -4.18 15.85
CA ILE A 106 13.77 -4.22 15.45
C ILE A 106 12.90 -3.22 16.21
N LYS A 107 13.24 -2.85 17.46
CA LYS A 107 12.55 -1.79 18.21
C LYS A 107 12.55 -0.44 17.50
N HIS A 108 13.63 -0.11 16.78
CA HIS A 108 13.73 1.12 15.99
C HIS A 108 12.94 1.01 14.68
N VAL A 109 12.84 -0.19 14.11
CA VAL A 109 11.94 -0.44 12.97
C VAL A 109 10.49 -0.26 13.41
N LEU A 110 10.12 -0.79 14.58
CA LEU A 110 8.77 -0.68 15.12
C LEU A 110 8.37 0.77 15.42
N ALA A 111 9.27 1.55 16.05
CA ALA A 111 9.10 2.97 16.30
C ALA A 111 9.45 3.84 15.07
N SER A 112 8.81 3.53 13.93
CA SER A 112 8.98 4.30 12.69
C SER A 112 7.72 4.21 11.81
N ILE A 113 7.60 5.08 10.80
CA ILE A 113 6.49 5.01 9.83
C ILE A 113 6.46 3.66 9.09
N THR A 114 7.63 3.06 8.82
CA THR A 114 7.70 1.71 8.25
C THR A 114 7.10 0.67 9.20
N GLY A 115 7.44 0.74 10.49
CA GLY A 115 6.89 -0.13 11.53
C GLY A 115 5.39 0.02 11.70
N LEU A 116 4.93 1.27 11.82
CA LEU A 116 3.56 1.57 12.23
C LEU A 116 2.56 1.52 11.07
N VAL A 117 2.96 1.89 9.85
CA VAL A 117 2.06 2.06 8.69
C VAL A 117 2.41 1.13 7.51
N ARG A 118 3.68 1.03 7.11
CA ARG A 118 4.07 0.18 5.96
C ARG A 118 3.92 -1.31 6.26
N GLY A 119 4.10 -1.70 7.52
CA GLY A 119 4.26 -3.09 7.90
C GLY A 119 5.61 -3.65 7.47
N PHE A 120 6.00 -4.77 8.09
CA PHE A 120 7.29 -5.39 7.88
C PHE A 120 7.25 -6.89 8.15
N VAL A 121 8.27 -7.57 7.66
CA VAL A 121 8.59 -8.96 7.97
C VAL A 121 10.10 -9.04 8.17
N VAL A 122 10.54 -9.66 9.26
CA VAL A 122 11.96 -9.96 9.51
C VAL A 122 12.20 -11.44 9.19
N PRO A 123 12.87 -11.77 8.07
CA PRO A 123 12.97 -13.16 7.59
C PRO A 123 13.64 -14.11 8.60
N ALA A 124 14.65 -13.62 9.33
CA ALA A 124 15.44 -14.43 10.26
C ALA A 124 14.65 -14.84 11.52
N THR A 125 13.67 -14.04 11.94
CA THR A 125 12.97 -14.21 13.22
C THR A 125 11.48 -14.48 13.05
N GLN A 126 10.97 -14.33 11.83
CA GLN A 126 9.55 -14.42 11.49
C GLN A 126 8.66 -13.36 12.16
N ASN A 127 9.26 -12.38 12.85
CA ASN A 127 8.54 -11.23 13.38
C ASN A 127 7.91 -10.45 12.24
N LYS A 128 6.66 -10.04 12.42
CA LYS A 128 5.90 -9.37 11.37
C LYS A 128 4.86 -8.44 11.93
N ARG A 129 4.57 -7.40 11.15
CA ARG A 129 3.45 -6.50 11.39
C ARG A 129 2.71 -6.26 10.09
N THR A 130 1.41 -6.51 10.12
CA THR A 130 0.54 -6.26 8.95
C THR A 130 0.37 -4.76 8.77
N SER A 131 0.45 -4.30 7.52
CA SER A 131 0.20 -2.91 7.14
C SER A 131 -1.27 -2.53 7.39
N PRO A 132 -1.56 -1.51 8.23
CA PRO A 132 -2.92 -0.97 8.32
C PRO A 132 -3.37 -0.24 7.05
N LEU A 133 -2.42 0.17 6.19
CA LEU A 133 -2.69 0.86 4.92
C LEU A 133 -2.96 -0.14 3.78
N LEU A 134 -4.16 -0.07 3.21
CA LEU A 134 -4.55 -0.71 1.97
C LEU A 134 -4.56 0.33 0.84
N LEU A 135 -3.98 -0.03 -0.31
CA LEU A 135 -4.03 0.77 -1.53
C LEU A 135 -4.46 -0.12 -2.69
N GLU A 136 -5.43 0.35 -3.47
CA GLU A 136 -5.68 -0.20 -4.79
C GLU A 136 -4.55 0.21 -5.75
N ASP A 137 -4.59 -0.36 -6.94
CA ASP A 137 -3.73 0.10 -8.02
C ASP A 137 -4.22 1.46 -8.53
N PHE A 138 -3.30 2.27 -9.06
CA PHE A 138 -3.61 3.58 -9.65
C PHE A 138 -3.92 3.35 -11.12
N VAL A 139 -5.20 3.39 -11.49
CA VAL A 139 -5.68 3.00 -12.82
C VAL A 139 -5.85 4.25 -13.68
N ASP A 140 -5.22 4.27 -14.86
CA ASP A 140 -5.31 5.37 -15.81
C ASP A 140 -6.74 5.47 -16.38
N GLN A 141 -7.20 6.71 -16.54
CA GLN A 141 -8.53 7.05 -17.05
C GLN A 141 -8.48 7.55 -18.49
N LEU A 142 -7.33 8.01 -18.98
CA LEU A 142 -7.22 8.66 -20.29
C LEU A 142 -6.97 7.67 -21.42
N GLY A 143 -6.13 6.66 -21.20
CA GLY A 143 -5.83 5.64 -22.19
C GLY A 143 -5.02 6.16 -23.39
N ASN A 144 -4.21 7.21 -23.19
CA ASN A 144 -3.37 7.84 -24.22
C ASN A 144 -2.11 7.01 -24.55
N GLY A 145 -2.29 5.71 -24.78
CA GLY A 145 -1.22 4.78 -25.09
C GLY A 145 -1.05 4.58 -26.58
N ASN A 146 0.18 4.32 -27.03
CA ASN A 146 0.47 3.93 -28.40
C ASN A 146 1.71 3.03 -28.49
N PHE A 147 1.87 2.36 -29.63
CA PHE A 147 3.12 1.71 -29.99
C PHE A 147 4.16 2.79 -30.36
N GLU A 148 5.37 2.66 -29.85
CA GLU A 148 6.49 3.54 -30.18
C GLU A 148 7.74 2.72 -30.49
N GLN A 149 8.35 3.03 -31.64
CA GLN A 149 9.57 2.41 -32.12
C GLN A 149 10.77 3.27 -31.71
N PHE A 150 11.77 2.62 -31.12
CA PHE A 150 13.04 3.22 -30.74
C PHE A 150 14.19 2.60 -31.54
N GLY A 151 15.30 3.33 -31.60
CA GLY A 151 16.53 2.88 -32.22
C GLY A 151 17.76 3.41 -31.48
N GLN A 152 18.89 2.75 -31.68
CA GLN A 152 20.21 3.24 -31.27
C GLN A 152 20.86 4.02 -32.41
N ALA A 153 21.54 5.12 -32.08
CA ALA A 153 22.34 5.86 -33.05
C ALA A 153 23.74 5.22 -33.16
N GLY A 154 24.29 5.12 -34.37
CA GLY A 154 25.61 4.53 -34.63
C GLY A 154 25.55 3.22 -35.42
N GLU A 155 26.49 2.31 -35.15
CA GLU A 155 26.53 0.99 -35.79
C GLU A 155 25.24 0.22 -35.52
N ARG A 156 24.66 -0.33 -36.60
CA ARG A 156 23.39 -1.03 -36.55
C ARG A 156 23.63 -2.53 -36.61
N ASP A 157 23.08 -3.23 -35.63
CA ASP A 157 22.92 -4.68 -35.61
C ASP A 157 21.44 -5.07 -35.48
N SER A 158 21.15 -6.37 -35.38
CA SER A 158 19.79 -6.88 -35.22
C SER A 158 19.12 -6.51 -33.89
N SER A 159 19.87 -5.99 -32.91
CA SER A 159 19.37 -5.58 -31.59
C SER A 159 19.18 -4.07 -31.44
N SER A 160 19.60 -3.31 -32.46
CA SER A 160 19.64 -1.85 -32.44
C SER A 160 18.26 -1.19 -32.45
N PHE A 161 17.22 -1.90 -32.89
CA PHE A 161 15.83 -1.44 -32.86
C PHE A 161 15.06 -2.19 -31.78
N TYR A 162 14.34 -1.45 -30.95
CA TYR A 162 13.45 -2.00 -29.92
C TYR A 162 12.18 -1.16 -29.86
N SER A 163 11.10 -1.68 -29.31
CA SER A 163 9.83 -0.96 -29.23
C SER A 163 9.20 -1.06 -27.86
N LYS A 164 8.28 -0.14 -27.57
CA LYS A 164 7.53 -0.13 -26.32
C LYS A 164 6.11 0.34 -26.58
N THR A 165 5.18 -0.06 -25.72
CA THR A 165 3.91 0.66 -25.59
C THR A 165 4.12 1.81 -24.61
N THR A 166 4.14 3.04 -25.11
CA THR A 166 4.32 4.26 -24.33
C THR A 166 2.99 4.98 -24.15
N PHE A 167 3.00 5.99 -23.27
CA PHE A 167 1.83 6.79 -22.94
C PHE A 167 2.21 8.27 -22.93
N GLY A 168 1.30 9.14 -23.34
CA GLY A 168 1.41 10.59 -23.16
C GLY A 168 0.95 11.00 -21.76
N ASP A 169 0.06 12.00 -21.69
CA ASP A 169 -0.56 12.44 -20.44
C ASP A 169 -1.41 11.34 -19.83
N THR A 170 -1.35 11.21 -18.50
CA THR A 170 -2.05 10.20 -17.72
C THR A 170 -2.81 10.83 -16.55
N GLU A 171 -3.96 10.25 -16.23
CA GLU A 171 -4.75 10.61 -15.05
C GLU A 171 -5.16 9.32 -14.35
N TYR A 172 -4.73 9.14 -13.11
CA TYR A 172 -4.97 7.93 -12.34
C TYR A 172 -6.00 8.17 -11.25
N ILE A 173 -6.91 7.21 -11.09
CA ILE A 173 -7.80 7.14 -9.92
C ILE A 173 -7.43 5.89 -9.12
N SER A 174 -7.38 6.05 -7.79
CA SER A 174 -7.18 4.95 -6.86
C SER A 174 -7.99 5.16 -5.57
N TYR A 175 -8.25 4.06 -4.88
CA TYR A 175 -8.87 4.06 -3.56
C TYR A 175 -7.95 3.38 -2.56
N GLY A 176 -8.05 3.78 -1.30
CA GLY A 176 -7.35 3.12 -0.21
C GLY A 176 -8.11 3.24 1.11
N SER A 177 -7.60 2.55 2.12
CA SER A 177 -8.19 2.52 3.44
C SER A 177 -7.13 2.31 4.52
N ILE A 178 -7.21 3.05 5.61
CA ILE A 178 -6.42 2.82 6.83
C ILE A 178 -7.31 2.11 7.84
N SER A 179 -6.94 0.87 8.20
CA SER A 179 -7.65 0.09 9.20
C SER A 179 -7.30 0.55 10.62
N ILE A 180 -8.29 1.07 11.35
CA ILE A 180 -8.10 1.51 12.74
C ILE A 180 -7.70 0.35 13.65
N GLU A 181 -8.30 -0.83 13.46
CA GLU A 181 -7.98 -2.04 14.23
C GLU A 181 -6.51 -2.45 14.10
N GLN A 182 -5.98 -2.46 12.88
CA GLN A 182 -4.58 -2.87 12.64
C GLN A 182 -3.60 -1.78 13.06
N LEU A 183 -4.00 -0.51 12.95
CA LEU A 183 -3.18 0.64 13.30
C LEU A 183 -3.00 0.74 14.83
N GLN A 184 -4.10 0.67 15.58
CA GLN A 184 -4.14 0.99 17.01
C GLN A 184 -3.47 -0.04 17.92
N PHE A 185 -3.27 -1.27 17.45
CA PHE A 185 -2.78 -2.35 18.27
C PHE A 185 -1.50 -2.96 17.71
N ILE A 186 -0.52 -3.16 18.59
CA ILE A 186 0.77 -3.76 18.27
C ILE A 186 0.95 -5.01 19.13
N SER A 187 0.82 -6.19 18.51
CA SER A 187 1.07 -7.47 19.19
C SER A 187 2.58 -7.67 19.42
N LEU A 188 2.91 -8.04 20.65
CA LEU A 188 4.26 -8.43 21.10
C LEU A 188 4.26 -9.88 21.60
N ASP A 189 3.31 -10.69 21.12
CA ASP A 189 3.08 -12.06 21.57
C ASP A 189 3.06 -13.04 20.39
N LYS A 190 3.63 -14.22 20.60
CA LYS A 190 3.63 -15.31 19.62
C LYS A 190 2.30 -16.07 19.59
N LYS A 191 1.43 -15.93 20.60
CA LYS A 191 0.20 -16.72 20.77
C LYS A 191 -0.66 -16.81 19.50
N PHE A 192 -0.76 -15.73 18.73
CA PHE A 192 -1.58 -15.66 17.51
C PHE A 192 -0.76 -15.46 16.23
N ASP A 193 0.53 -15.83 16.23
CA ASP A 193 1.44 -15.69 15.09
C ASP A 193 1.48 -14.25 14.53
N ARG A 194 1.40 -13.24 15.40
CA ARG A 194 1.39 -11.81 15.05
C ARG A 194 2.45 -10.98 15.80
N GLU A 195 3.41 -11.65 16.43
CA GLU A 195 4.50 -11.02 17.18
C GLU A 195 5.29 -10.02 16.31
N ALA A 196 5.14 -8.72 16.59
CA ALA A 196 5.89 -7.67 15.91
C ALA A 196 7.36 -7.65 16.35
N MET A 197 7.63 -8.01 17.61
CA MET A 197 8.96 -8.11 18.21
C MET A 197 8.89 -9.01 19.43
N GLU A 198 9.89 -9.87 19.60
CA GLU A 198 10.09 -10.64 20.83
C GLU A 198 10.56 -9.72 21.95
N ILE A 199 9.89 -9.78 23.10
CA ILE A 199 10.19 -8.94 24.28
C ILE A 199 10.57 -9.79 25.50
N LYS A 200 11.41 -9.22 26.36
CA LYS A 200 11.65 -9.72 27.72
C LYS A 200 10.72 -9.03 28.73
N THR A 201 10.62 -9.58 29.94
CA THR A 201 9.91 -8.95 31.05
C THR A 201 10.44 -7.53 31.30
N GLY A 202 9.54 -6.54 31.31
CA GLY A 202 9.87 -5.12 31.46
C GLY A 202 10.18 -4.36 30.16
N GLU A 203 10.51 -5.07 29.07
CA GLU A 203 10.87 -4.43 27.79
C GLU A 203 9.64 -3.86 27.05
N GLY A 204 8.43 -4.35 27.35
CA GLY A 204 7.19 -3.85 26.75
C GLY A 204 6.95 -2.35 26.98
N GLU A 205 7.22 -1.86 28.19
CA GLU A 205 7.09 -0.43 28.53
C GLU A 205 8.15 0.43 27.84
N GLU A 206 9.38 -0.08 27.70
CA GLU A 206 10.44 0.60 26.97
C GLU A 206 10.08 0.78 25.49
N VAL A 207 9.53 -0.27 24.87
CA VAL A 207 9.08 -0.23 23.47
C VAL A 207 7.88 0.71 23.31
N ALA A 208 6.91 0.68 24.23
CA ALA A 208 5.78 1.59 24.22
C ALA A 208 6.24 3.06 24.28
N LYS A 209 7.20 3.37 25.15
CA LYS A 209 7.80 4.70 25.24
C LYS A 209 8.48 5.14 23.94
N LEU A 210 9.24 4.26 23.30
CA LEU A 210 9.88 4.57 22.01
C LEU A 210 8.85 4.87 20.91
N VAL A 211 7.73 4.12 20.89
CA VAL A 211 6.62 4.37 19.95
C VAL A 211 5.95 5.71 20.24
N GLU A 212 5.72 6.04 21.51
CA GLU A 212 5.17 7.34 21.95
C GLU A 212 6.10 8.51 21.57
N GLU A 213 7.40 8.39 21.82
CA GLU A 213 8.41 9.40 21.45
C GLU A 213 8.45 9.64 19.94
N TYR A 214 8.36 8.57 19.14
CA TYR A 214 8.28 8.69 17.69
C TYR A 214 7.02 9.43 17.24
N MET A 215 5.83 9.06 17.74
CA MET A 215 4.59 9.75 17.38
C MET A 215 4.59 11.21 17.83
N THR A 216 5.14 11.50 19.01
CA THR A 216 5.32 12.89 19.50
C THR A 216 6.20 13.69 18.54
N SER A 217 7.23 13.07 17.95
CA SER A 217 8.10 13.75 16.97
C SER A 217 7.41 14.08 15.64
N LEU A 218 6.29 13.41 15.33
CA LEU A 218 5.47 13.67 14.13
C LEU A 218 4.36 14.71 14.39
N ASP A 219 4.03 14.96 15.65
CA ASP A 219 2.92 15.82 16.02
C ASP A 219 3.21 17.29 15.68
N THR A 220 2.25 17.92 15.01
CA THR A 220 2.28 19.34 14.64
C THR A 220 1.18 20.14 15.33
N LYS A 221 0.31 19.47 16.10
CA LYS A 221 -0.92 20.04 16.67
C LYS A 221 -0.93 20.08 18.20
N ASN A 222 0.16 19.70 18.86
CA ASN A 222 0.29 19.62 20.32
C ASN A 222 -0.75 18.68 20.95
N LEU A 223 -0.96 17.54 20.31
CA LEU A 223 -1.75 16.42 20.82
C LEU A 223 -0.97 15.68 21.92
N SER A 224 -1.66 14.78 22.62
CA SER A 224 -1.06 13.96 23.69
C SER A 224 -1.08 12.49 23.30
N PRO A 225 -0.24 12.06 22.33
CA PRO A 225 -0.16 10.66 21.94
C PRO A 225 0.25 9.80 23.14
N LYS A 226 -0.41 8.65 23.28
CA LYS A 226 -0.09 7.65 24.30
C LYS A 226 0.02 6.28 23.66
N ALA A 227 1.10 5.58 23.98
CA ALA A 227 1.28 4.17 23.69
C ALA A 227 1.42 3.43 25.02
N THR A 228 0.48 2.54 25.34
CA THR A 228 0.46 1.85 26.63
C THR A 228 0.62 0.36 26.43
N PHE A 229 1.62 -0.22 27.10
CA PHE A 229 1.83 -1.65 27.12
C PHE A 229 0.88 -2.34 28.10
N HIS A 230 0.36 -3.50 27.72
CA HIS A 230 -0.38 -4.37 28.62
C HIS A 230 -0.01 -5.84 28.38
N GLU A 231 0.08 -6.61 29.47
CA GLU A 231 0.35 -8.06 29.44
C GLU A 231 -0.83 -8.92 28.99
N ASN A 232 -1.98 -8.30 28.72
CA ASN A 232 -3.19 -8.99 28.28
C ASN A 232 -4.16 -8.02 27.62
N CYS A 233 -4.00 -7.82 26.32
CA CYS A 233 -4.91 -7.09 25.47
C CYS A 233 -5.93 -8.05 24.87
N VAL A 234 -7.20 -7.89 25.21
CA VAL A 234 -8.30 -8.71 24.69
C VAL A 234 -9.05 -7.92 23.63
N ARG A 235 -9.41 -8.59 22.53
CA ARG A 235 -10.22 -7.99 21.47
C ARG A 235 -11.69 -7.87 21.91
N ASN A 236 -12.29 -6.70 21.71
CA ASN A 236 -13.72 -6.47 21.91
C ASN A 236 -14.57 -7.37 20.98
N GLY A 237 -15.63 -7.96 21.54
CA GLY A 237 -16.56 -8.81 20.80
C GLY A 237 -16.12 -10.27 20.61
N THR A 238 -15.03 -10.71 21.25
CA THR A 238 -14.69 -12.14 21.30
C THR A 238 -15.49 -12.87 22.37
N ILE A 239 -15.76 -14.16 22.13
CA ILE A 239 -16.48 -15.04 23.08
C ILE A 239 -15.52 -15.52 24.18
N PHE A 240 -14.28 -15.83 23.78
CA PHE A 240 -13.21 -16.22 24.68
C PHE A 240 -12.34 -14.98 24.94
N GLU A 241 -12.26 -14.56 26.20
CA GLU A 241 -11.50 -13.37 26.63
C GLU A 241 -9.99 -13.66 26.74
N GLU A 242 -9.47 -14.41 25.78
CA GLU A 242 -8.05 -14.69 25.60
C GLU A 242 -7.38 -13.49 24.93
N GLY A 243 -6.36 -12.92 25.59
CA GLY A 243 -5.61 -11.80 25.06
C GLY A 243 -4.15 -12.14 24.75
N GLU A 244 -3.44 -11.11 24.30
CA GLU A 244 -2.02 -11.16 23.95
C GLU A 244 -1.29 -9.95 24.55
N ASN A 245 0.01 -10.11 24.84
CA ASN A 245 0.86 -8.98 25.20
C ASN A 245 0.92 -8.00 24.03
N GLY A 246 0.81 -6.71 24.30
CA GLY A 246 0.89 -5.71 23.23
C GLY A 246 0.76 -4.27 23.69
N ILE A 247 0.81 -3.37 22.72
CA ILE A 247 0.71 -1.92 22.91
C ILE A 247 -0.59 -1.44 22.29
N ILE A 248 -1.35 -0.66 23.04
CA ILE A 248 -2.57 0.03 22.58
C ILE A 248 -2.26 1.52 22.43
N LEU A 249 -2.65 2.09 21.29
CA LEU A 249 -2.56 3.51 20.99
C LEU A 249 -3.85 4.24 21.36
N ASN A 250 -3.74 5.44 21.93
CA ASN A 250 -4.90 6.31 22.15
C ASN A 250 -5.35 7.05 20.86
N ASP A 251 -6.47 7.76 20.94
CA ASP A 251 -7.05 8.47 19.79
C ASP A 251 -6.11 9.52 19.19
N ASP A 252 -5.35 10.25 20.03
CA ASP A 252 -4.37 11.23 19.56
C ASP A 252 -3.23 10.59 18.78
N ALA A 253 -2.69 9.46 19.27
CA ALA A 253 -1.68 8.68 18.57
C ALA A 253 -2.20 8.14 17.22
N ILE A 254 -3.44 7.66 17.19
CA ILE A 254 -4.11 7.20 15.96
C ILE A 254 -4.27 8.37 14.98
N ALA A 255 -4.71 9.54 15.44
CA ALA A 255 -4.88 10.73 14.62
C ALA A 255 -3.56 11.16 13.97
N ILE A 256 -2.47 11.22 14.74
CA ILE A 256 -1.14 11.59 14.23
C ILE A 256 -0.70 10.66 13.10
N LEU A 257 -0.84 9.34 13.27
CA LEU A 257 -0.43 8.38 12.26
C LEU A 257 -1.30 8.44 11.00
N ILE A 258 -2.61 8.69 11.16
CA ILE A 258 -3.51 8.90 10.02
C ILE A 258 -3.10 10.15 9.25
N GLU A 259 -2.92 11.28 9.94
CA GLU A 259 -2.57 12.56 9.34
C GLU A 259 -1.23 12.49 8.60
N GLU A 260 -0.21 11.88 9.22
CA GLU A 260 1.09 11.70 8.58
C GLU A 260 0.98 10.79 7.34
N THR A 261 0.20 9.71 7.42
CA THR A 261 -0.01 8.82 6.27
C THR A 261 -0.72 9.54 5.13
N LEU A 262 -1.78 10.30 5.43
CA LEU A 262 -2.52 11.09 4.44
C LEU A 262 -1.63 12.18 3.83
N ARG A 263 -0.80 12.85 4.64
CA ARG A 263 0.18 13.85 4.17
C ARG A 263 1.17 13.22 3.18
N MET A 264 1.78 12.09 3.54
CA MET A 264 2.71 11.37 2.66
C MET A 264 2.07 10.91 1.35
N LEU A 265 0.80 10.52 1.37
CA LEU A 265 0.04 10.17 0.17
C LEU A 265 -0.27 11.41 -0.67
N ASN A 266 -0.66 12.52 -0.06
CA ASN A 266 -0.96 13.76 -0.76
C ASN A 266 0.27 14.41 -1.41
N GLU A 267 1.45 14.26 -0.77
CA GLU A 267 2.73 14.73 -1.31
C GLU A 267 3.40 13.74 -2.27
N LEU A 268 2.78 12.58 -2.51
CA LEU A 268 3.38 11.53 -3.32
C LEU A 268 3.67 12.02 -4.74
N SER A 269 4.95 11.91 -5.11
CA SER A 269 5.40 12.06 -6.48
C SER A 269 6.35 10.92 -6.86
N ILE A 270 6.18 10.41 -8.08
CA ILE A 270 6.98 9.34 -8.64
C ILE A 270 7.71 9.89 -9.86
N ARG A 271 9.04 9.90 -9.82
CA ARG A 271 9.90 10.16 -10.99
C ARG A 271 10.71 8.92 -11.29
N GLN A 272 10.32 8.19 -12.33
CA GLN A 272 10.92 6.91 -12.70
C GLN A 272 10.78 6.69 -14.21
N ALA A 273 11.71 5.94 -14.82
CA ALA A 273 11.65 5.56 -16.23
C ALA A 273 11.46 6.74 -17.20
N LYS A 274 12.11 7.88 -16.90
CA LYS A 274 12.01 9.16 -17.64
C LYS A 274 10.59 9.74 -17.71
N SER A 275 9.71 9.29 -16.82
CA SER A 275 8.30 9.68 -16.73
C SER A 275 8.00 10.17 -15.31
N TYR A 276 6.82 10.75 -15.10
CA TYR A 276 6.42 11.21 -13.77
C TYR A 276 4.93 11.06 -13.49
N MET A 277 4.59 11.04 -12.20
CA MET A 277 3.24 11.16 -11.66
C MET A 277 3.30 11.94 -10.34
N TYR A 278 2.28 12.74 -10.04
CA TYR A 278 2.07 13.38 -8.74
C TYR A 278 0.59 13.28 -8.35
N VAL A 279 0.31 13.21 -7.05
CA VAL A 279 -1.06 13.30 -6.53
C VAL A 279 -1.54 14.75 -6.68
N ASP A 280 -2.72 14.92 -7.27
CA ASP A 280 -3.33 16.21 -7.57
C ASP A 280 -4.44 16.54 -6.58
N GLU A 281 -5.29 15.55 -6.27
CA GLU A 281 -6.39 15.69 -5.32
C GLU A 281 -6.54 14.42 -4.49
N MET A 282 -6.93 14.58 -3.22
CA MET A 282 -7.31 13.49 -2.34
C MET A 282 -8.58 13.83 -1.58
N THR A 283 -9.57 12.94 -1.65
CA THR A 283 -10.81 13.01 -0.89
C THR A 283 -10.78 11.97 0.21
N VAL A 284 -11.13 12.35 1.45
CA VAL A 284 -11.05 11.48 2.64
C VAL A 284 -12.44 11.25 3.23
N ASP A 285 -12.68 10.03 3.70
CA ASP A 285 -13.89 9.60 4.40
C ASP A 285 -13.53 8.92 5.74
N TYR A 286 -13.87 9.58 6.84
CA TYR A 286 -13.83 9.01 8.19
C TYR A 286 -15.04 8.09 8.37
N ASN A 287 -14.87 6.80 8.05
CA ASN A 287 -15.95 5.83 7.94
C ASN A 287 -16.26 5.15 9.28
N ASP A 288 -17.41 5.48 9.86
CA ASP A 288 -17.99 4.92 11.08
C ASP A 288 -19.06 3.84 10.81
N SER A 289 -19.38 3.60 9.55
CA SER A 289 -20.35 2.59 9.14
C SER A 289 -19.74 1.19 9.19
N THR A 290 -20.59 0.16 9.10
CA THR A 290 -20.12 -1.24 9.05
C THR A 290 -19.57 -1.64 7.68
N GLN A 291 -19.87 -0.89 6.62
CA GLN A 291 -19.42 -1.21 5.27
C GLN A 291 -18.19 -0.36 4.91
N MET A 292 -17.07 -1.04 4.65
CA MET A 292 -15.87 -0.39 4.13
C MET A 292 -16.11 0.21 2.74
N MET A 293 -15.30 1.20 2.36
CA MET A 293 -15.30 1.83 1.05
C MET A 293 -16.64 2.50 0.71
N ARG A 294 -17.23 3.19 1.69
CA ARG A 294 -18.44 4.01 1.50
C ARG A 294 -18.23 5.04 0.38
N ILE A 295 -17.07 5.70 0.38
CA ILE A 295 -16.61 6.63 -0.65
C ILE A 295 -16.66 6.07 -2.09
N LYS A 296 -16.50 4.75 -2.28
CA LYS A 296 -16.52 4.13 -3.62
C LYS A 296 -17.93 3.88 -4.14
N LYS A 297 -18.92 3.79 -3.23
CA LYS A 297 -20.33 3.54 -3.57
C LYS A 297 -21.10 4.83 -3.73
N ASP A 298 -20.92 5.76 -2.81
CA ASP A 298 -21.66 7.02 -2.76
C ASP A 298 -20.83 8.10 -2.05
N GLU A 299 -20.27 9.01 -2.85
CA GLU A 299 -19.47 10.13 -2.34
C GLU A 299 -20.29 11.15 -1.55
N SER A 300 -21.64 11.17 -1.67
CA SER A 300 -22.48 12.10 -0.92
C SER A 300 -22.61 11.75 0.56
N LEU A 301 -22.25 10.53 0.95
CA LEU A 301 -22.38 10.00 2.31
C LEU A 301 -21.07 10.09 3.11
N ILE A 302 -20.00 10.63 2.53
CA ILE A 302 -18.71 10.70 3.19
C ILE A 302 -18.68 11.72 4.34
N SER A 303 -17.78 11.51 5.29
CA SER A 303 -17.44 12.49 6.31
C SER A 303 -15.99 12.90 6.13
N THR A 304 -15.75 14.13 5.68
CA THR A 304 -14.40 14.68 5.45
C THR A 304 -13.66 15.03 6.73
N GLU A 305 -14.38 15.08 7.86
CA GLU A 305 -13.83 15.35 9.19
C GLU A 305 -14.23 14.22 10.17
N PRO A 306 -13.41 13.97 11.21
CA PRO A 306 -13.72 13.00 12.25
C PRO A 306 -14.83 13.55 13.16
N LYS A 307 -16.09 13.15 12.89
CA LYS A 307 -17.25 13.55 13.70
C LYS A 307 -17.42 12.75 14.99
N ASN A 308 -16.74 11.60 15.08
CA ASN A 308 -16.83 10.64 16.17
C ASN A 308 -15.42 10.24 16.61
N ASN A 309 -15.30 9.64 17.79
CA ASN A 309 -14.04 9.02 18.22
C ASN A 309 -13.69 7.80 17.36
N TYR A 310 -12.42 7.40 17.39
CA TYR A 310 -11.99 6.16 16.74
C TYR A 310 -12.57 4.94 17.45
N ALA A 311 -12.79 3.87 16.69
CA ALA A 311 -13.29 2.63 17.26
C ALA A 311 -12.20 1.95 18.10
N HIS A 312 -12.51 1.64 19.36
CA HIS A 312 -11.62 0.85 20.23
C HIS A 312 -11.91 -0.65 20.08
N TYR A 313 -10.96 -1.37 19.51
CA TYR A 313 -11.05 -2.80 19.25
C TYR A 313 -10.42 -3.66 20.34
N PHE A 314 -9.60 -3.09 21.22
CA PHE A 314 -8.89 -3.81 22.27
C PHE A 314 -9.06 -3.13 23.62
N TYR A 315 -9.05 -3.93 24.69
CA TYR A 315 -9.04 -3.46 26.06
C TYR A 315 -8.03 -4.27 26.88
N ALA A 316 -7.43 -3.61 27.87
CA ALA A 316 -6.61 -4.29 28.86
C ALA A 316 -7.49 -5.06 29.85
N LYS A 317 -7.12 -6.30 30.15
CA LYS A 317 -7.77 -7.10 31.17
C LYS A 317 -6.72 -7.64 32.13
N GLU A 318 -6.79 -7.22 33.40
CA GLU A 318 -5.93 -7.78 34.45
C GLU A 318 -6.08 -9.31 34.50
N LYS A 319 -4.95 -10.00 34.63
CA LYS A 319 -4.91 -11.45 34.83
C LYS A 319 -5.26 -11.81 36.26
#